data_AF-A0A9W9A1A6-F1
#
_entry.id   AF-A0A9W9A1A6-F1
#
_cell.length_a   1.000
_cell.length_b   1.000
_cell.length_c   1.000
_cell.angle_alpha   90.00
_cell.angle_beta   90.00
_cell.angle_gamma   90.00
#
_symmetry.space_group_name_H-M   'P 1'
#
loop_
_entity.id
_entity.type
_entity.pdbx_description
1 polymer ?
#
loop_
_entity_poly.entity_id
_entity_poly.type
_entity_poly.pdbx_seq_one_letter_code
_entity_poly.pdbx_strand_id
1 'polypeptide(L)'
;MGILTVLFSRLSLEHWAVIVIATLALIRFSKAVNKGHTESLPPGPRGWPILGNAFDIPVEYPWKVYRWWSQEFDSDIIALKLPGPPLIILNSARVAEERLNKRSMIYSDRPRMVMLNELVGAGWNLGLMPYGERFKVFRRLFTKHIDVPYCRPQAVVAVRKCLKDLLAADMHHDPIVRLMTGRFILSSGYGIDVNSADDSYIEIPETFIKGISPQRGAFLVDSFPILKYWPSTFPGAGFQHVAARLRKLADNARTLPFKFTKDELAKGTAKRSFAARYLETVLKDTPRSEIDDVEAIIGNMYIGMLVHSCFLLFKKKFDSYLYTVVP
;
A
#
# COMPACT_ATOMS: atom_id res chain seq x y z
N MET A 1 33.18 26.94 5.96
CA MET A 1 34.44 26.17 6.02
C MET A 1 34.99 25.95 7.45
N GLY A 2 34.23 26.19 8.54
CA GLY A 2 34.79 26.16 9.91
C GLY A 2 34.48 24.95 10.79
N ILE A 3 33.38 24.22 10.56
CA ILE A 3 32.94 23.14 11.48
C ILE A 3 33.65 21.81 11.16
N LEU A 4 33.81 21.47 9.88
CA LEU A 4 34.50 20.25 9.44
C LEU A 4 36.00 20.30 9.77
N THR A 5 36.65 21.45 9.60
CA THR A 5 38.08 21.65 9.90
C THR A 5 38.39 21.50 11.40
N VAL A 6 37.52 21.98 12.29
CA VAL A 6 37.66 21.81 13.74
C VAL A 6 37.38 20.38 14.20
N LEU A 7 36.46 19.67 13.52
CA LEU A 7 36.23 18.24 13.74
C LEU A 7 37.43 17.39 13.32
N PHE A 8 38.04 17.69 12.17
CA PHE A 8 39.20 16.97 11.66
C PHE A 8 40.48 17.21 12.47
N SER A 9 40.65 18.38 13.09
CA SER A 9 41.82 18.69 13.92
C SER A 9 41.80 18.03 15.31
N ARG A 10 40.68 17.42 15.72
CA ARG A 10 40.52 16.74 17.02
C ARG A 10 40.62 15.21 16.95
N LEU A 11 40.69 14.64 15.74
CA LEU A 11 40.78 13.20 15.53
C LEU A 11 42.25 12.75 15.59
N SER A 12 42.60 11.92 16.58
CA SER A 12 43.92 11.30 16.67
C SER A 12 44.17 10.30 15.53
N LEU A 13 45.44 9.94 15.28
CA LEU A 13 45.85 8.93 14.29
C LEU A 13 45.11 7.59 14.44
N GLU A 14 44.77 7.21 15.67
CA GLU A 14 44.02 5.99 15.97
C GLU A 14 42.59 6.02 15.41
N HIS A 15 41.92 7.18 15.46
CA HIS A 15 40.58 7.32 14.90
C HIS A 15 40.60 7.20 13.37
N TRP A 16 41.62 7.75 12.72
CA TRP A 16 41.82 7.60 11.28
C TRP A 16 42.09 6.15 10.90
N ALA A 17 42.91 5.43 11.68
CA ALA A 17 43.15 4.02 11.48
C ALA A 17 41.85 3.20 11.61
N VAL A 18 41.02 3.47 12.62
CA VAL A 18 39.71 2.82 12.78
C VAL A 18 38.77 3.11 11.60
N ILE A 19 38.69 4.36 11.13
CA ILE A 19 37.86 4.72 9.97
C ILE A 19 38.33 3.99 8.71
N VAL A 20 39.64 3.94 8.47
CA VAL A 20 40.21 3.25 7.30
C VAL A 20 39.96 1.75 7.40
N ILE A 21 40.17 1.13 8.55
CA ILE A 21 39.89 -0.30 8.78
C ILE A 21 38.41 -0.60 8.59
N ALA A 22 37.51 0.21 9.18
CA ALA A 22 36.07 0.06 9.03
C ALA A 22 35.64 0.21 7.56
N THR A 23 36.23 1.17 6.83
CA THR A 23 35.94 1.38 5.41
C THR A 23 36.44 0.21 4.56
N LEU A 24 37.65 -0.29 4.81
CA LEU A 24 38.20 -1.46 4.11
C LEU A 24 37.41 -2.73 4.42
N ALA A 25 37.00 -2.92 5.68
CA ALA A 25 36.12 -4.00 6.10
C ALA A 25 34.75 -3.89 5.41
N LEU A 26 34.18 -2.70 5.32
CA LEU A 26 32.93 -2.43 4.61
C LEU A 26 33.04 -2.73 3.11
N ILE A 27 34.14 -2.34 2.46
CA ILE A 27 34.40 -2.63 1.03
C ILE A 27 34.59 -4.14 0.82
N ARG A 28 35.37 -4.82 1.67
CA ARG A 28 35.59 -6.27 1.61
C ARG A 28 34.28 -7.03 1.83
N PHE A 29 33.50 -6.62 2.82
CA PHE A 29 32.17 -7.16 3.11
C PHE A 29 31.20 -6.93 1.94
N SER A 30 31.16 -5.71 1.39
CA SER A 30 30.33 -5.40 0.23
C SER A 30 30.69 -6.24 -1.00
N LYS A 31 31.99 -6.44 -1.28
CA LYS A 31 32.45 -7.31 -2.37
C LYS A 31 32.13 -8.78 -2.11
N ALA A 32 32.17 -9.24 -0.86
CA ALA A 32 31.81 -10.60 -0.49
C ALA A 32 30.30 -10.86 -0.63
N VAL A 33 29.46 -9.94 -0.14
CA VAL A 33 28.00 -10.00 -0.29
C VAL A 33 27.59 -9.95 -1.76
N ASN A 34 28.23 -9.09 -2.56
CA ASN A 34 27.93 -8.97 -3.99
C ASN A 34 28.44 -10.14 -4.85
N LYS A 35 29.31 -11.02 -4.34
CA LYS A 35 29.79 -12.21 -5.07
C LYS A 35 28.76 -13.34 -5.12
N GLY A 36 27.72 -13.31 -4.28
CA GLY A 36 26.74 -14.41 -4.14
C GLY A 36 25.55 -14.38 -5.11
N HIS A 37 25.41 -13.36 -5.97
CA HIS A 37 24.32 -13.24 -6.93
C HIS A 37 24.85 -13.37 -8.37
N THR A 38 25.17 -14.60 -8.77
CA THR A 38 25.70 -14.95 -10.10
C THR A 38 24.64 -15.33 -11.12
N GLU A 39 23.36 -15.07 -10.87
CA GLU A 39 22.38 -14.97 -11.96
C GLU A 39 22.43 -13.56 -12.53
N SER A 40 22.58 -13.45 -13.86
CA SER A 40 22.60 -12.16 -14.55
C SER A 40 21.26 -11.47 -14.36
N LEU A 41 21.19 -10.57 -13.38
CA LEU A 41 20.03 -9.70 -13.23
C LEU A 41 19.83 -8.89 -14.51
N PRO A 42 18.58 -8.56 -14.87
CA PRO A 42 18.30 -7.58 -15.91
C PRO A 42 19.10 -6.29 -15.72
N PRO A 43 19.33 -5.50 -16.78
CA PRO A 43 20.09 -4.26 -16.65
C PRO A 43 19.39 -3.27 -15.72
N GLY A 44 20.15 -2.33 -15.17
CA GLY A 44 19.62 -1.31 -14.28
C GLY A 44 20.69 -0.37 -13.73
N PRO A 45 20.28 0.72 -13.08
CA PRO A 45 21.19 1.72 -12.53
C PRO A 45 22.14 1.11 -11.50
N ARG A 46 23.38 1.61 -11.46
CA ARG A 46 24.38 1.16 -10.48
C ARG A 46 23.97 1.64 -9.09
N GLY A 47 23.68 0.70 -8.20
CA GLY A 47 23.37 0.99 -6.80
C GLY A 47 24.61 1.24 -5.94
N TRP A 48 24.36 1.84 -4.78
CA TRP A 48 25.34 2.11 -3.74
C TRP A 48 25.88 0.80 -3.11
N PRO A 49 27.10 0.82 -2.55
CA PRO A 49 27.60 -0.32 -1.77
C PRO A 49 26.63 -0.68 -0.64
N ILE A 50 26.29 -1.97 -0.51
CA ILE A 50 25.40 -2.55 0.51
C ILE A 50 23.92 -2.14 0.38
N LEU A 51 23.65 -0.86 0.14
CA LEU A 51 22.29 -0.32 0.06
C LEU A 51 21.65 -0.45 -1.32
N GLY A 52 22.45 -0.72 -2.36
CA GLY A 52 21.97 -0.80 -3.73
C GLY A 52 21.26 0.50 -4.15
N ASN A 53 20.13 0.35 -4.81
CA ASN A 53 19.29 1.40 -5.34
C ASN A 53 18.19 1.86 -4.37
N ALA A 54 18.30 1.56 -3.06
CA ALA A 54 17.27 1.93 -2.08
C ALA A 54 16.96 3.44 -2.08
N PHE A 55 17.98 4.27 -2.30
CA PHE A 55 17.83 5.73 -2.43
C PHE A 55 17.55 6.21 -3.85
N ASP A 56 17.67 5.34 -4.84
CA ASP A 56 17.41 5.68 -6.24
C ASP A 56 15.93 5.46 -6.61
N ILE A 57 15.12 4.87 -5.72
CA ILE A 57 13.69 4.67 -5.96
C ILE A 57 12.98 6.04 -5.99
N PRO A 58 12.39 6.43 -7.12
CA PRO A 58 11.71 7.71 -7.28
C PRO A 58 10.41 7.74 -6.47
N VAL A 59 10.25 8.79 -5.66
CA VAL A 59 9.02 9.02 -4.88
C VAL A 59 7.93 9.66 -5.75
N GLU A 60 8.32 10.58 -6.63
CA GLU A 60 7.40 11.28 -7.53
C GLU A 60 7.42 10.66 -8.93
N TYR A 61 6.22 10.41 -9.47
CA TYR A 61 6.01 9.88 -10.83
C TYR A 61 6.95 8.71 -11.20
N PRO A 62 7.03 7.65 -10.37
CA PRO A 62 8.03 6.58 -10.53
C PRO A 62 8.01 5.93 -11.92
N TRP A 63 6.83 5.83 -12.54
CA TRP A 63 6.67 5.28 -13.89
C TRP A 63 7.43 6.07 -14.97
N LYS A 64 7.63 7.38 -14.81
CA LYS A 64 8.42 8.19 -15.77
C LYS A 64 9.89 7.80 -15.73
N VAL A 65 10.44 7.70 -14.52
CA VAL A 65 11.84 7.32 -14.30
C VAL A 65 12.07 5.86 -14.72
N TYR A 66 11.14 4.97 -14.40
CA TYR A 66 11.21 3.57 -14.82
C TYR A 66 11.16 3.42 -16.34
N ARG A 67 10.34 4.23 -17.01
CA ARG A 67 10.29 4.28 -18.48
C ARG A 67 11.58 4.85 -19.06
N TRP A 68 12.12 5.92 -18.47
CA TRP A 68 13.40 6.48 -18.89
C TRP A 68 14.54 5.47 -18.76
N TRP A 69 14.67 4.76 -17.63
CA TRP A 69 15.64 3.67 -17.49
C TRP A 69 15.45 2.55 -18.51
N SER A 70 14.20 2.18 -18.80
CA SER A 70 13.92 1.19 -19.86
C SER A 70 14.48 1.61 -21.23
N GLN A 71 14.40 2.89 -21.55
CA GLN A 71 14.96 3.45 -22.79
C GLN A 71 16.49 3.54 -22.74
N GLU A 72 17.05 4.02 -21.63
CA GLU A 72 18.49 4.17 -21.43
C GLU A 72 19.24 2.83 -21.50
N PHE A 73 18.66 1.78 -20.91
CA PHE A 73 19.27 0.45 -20.87
C PHE A 73 18.83 -0.47 -22.02
N ASP A 74 18.02 0.04 -22.97
CA ASP A 74 17.43 -0.72 -24.07
C ASP A 74 16.82 -2.07 -23.62
N SER A 75 15.96 -2.02 -22.60
CA SER A 75 15.37 -3.23 -22.00
C SER A 75 13.97 -3.00 -21.46
N ASP A 76 13.07 -3.94 -21.75
CA ASP A 76 11.70 -4.00 -21.20
C ASP A 76 11.67 -4.45 -19.72
N ILE A 77 12.77 -5.00 -19.20
CA ILE A 77 12.89 -5.49 -17.83
C ILE A 77 14.10 -4.82 -17.17
N ILE A 78 13.85 -4.09 -16.08
CA ILE A 78 14.87 -3.37 -15.33
C ILE A 78 14.97 -3.95 -13.92
N ALA A 79 16.19 -4.09 -13.40
CA ALA A 79 16.43 -4.55 -12.04
C ALA A 79 17.06 -3.46 -11.17
N LEU A 80 16.46 -3.23 -10.00
CA LEU A 80 17.05 -2.44 -8.93
C LEU A 80 17.56 -3.36 -7.84
N LYS A 81 18.83 -3.19 -7.47
CA LYS A 81 19.46 -3.92 -6.38
C LYS A 81 18.98 -3.31 -5.07
N LEU A 82 18.50 -4.11 -4.13
CA LEU A 82 18.11 -3.65 -2.79
C LEU A 82 18.84 -4.49 -1.75
N PRO A 83 18.91 -4.05 -0.48
CA PRO A 83 19.30 -4.96 0.59
C PRO A 83 18.18 -6.00 0.75
N GLY A 84 18.41 -7.19 0.20
CA GLY A 84 17.42 -8.26 0.08
C GLY A 84 17.09 -8.60 -1.38
N PRO A 85 15.86 -9.08 -1.66
CA PRO A 85 15.43 -9.39 -3.02
C PRO A 85 15.48 -8.16 -3.93
N PRO A 86 15.94 -8.28 -5.19
CA PRO A 86 15.94 -7.18 -6.14
C PRO A 86 14.51 -6.79 -6.53
N LEU A 87 14.30 -5.50 -6.82
CA LEU A 87 13.06 -5.02 -7.37
C LEU A 87 13.12 -5.10 -8.90
N ILE A 88 12.27 -5.94 -9.48
CA ILE A 88 12.15 -6.13 -10.93
C ILE A 88 11.00 -5.28 -11.46
N ILE A 89 11.31 -4.40 -12.41
CA ILE A 89 10.37 -3.48 -13.04
C ILE A 89 10.09 -3.97 -14.46
N LEU A 90 8.80 -4.14 -14.79
CA LEU A 90 8.34 -4.56 -16.11
C LEU A 90 7.78 -3.34 -16.85
N ASN A 91 8.46 -2.91 -17.92
CA ASN A 91 8.12 -1.69 -18.68
C ASN A 91 7.33 -1.95 -19.96
N SER A 92 6.87 -3.19 -20.17
CA SER A 92 6.12 -3.61 -21.35
C SER A 92 4.88 -4.40 -20.97
N ALA A 93 3.74 -4.03 -21.55
CA ALA A 93 2.47 -4.73 -21.35
C ALA A 93 2.57 -6.22 -21.72
N ARG A 94 3.30 -6.54 -22.80
CA ARG A 94 3.55 -7.93 -23.22
C ARG A 94 4.30 -8.72 -22.14
N VAL A 95 5.35 -8.13 -21.56
CA VAL A 95 6.14 -8.80 -20.52
C VAL A 95 5.34 -8.93 -19.23
N ALA A 96 4.57 -7.90 -18.85
CA ALA A 96 3.68 -7.96 -17.70
C ALA A 96 2.61 -9.07 -17.86
N GLU A 97 2.02 -9.20 -19.05
CA GLU A 97 1.06 -10.26 -19.37
C GLU A 97 1.71 -11.65 -19.26
N GLU A 98 2.88 -11.84 -19.87
CA GLU A 98 3.57 -13.13 -19.87
C GLU A 98 4.03 -13.55 -18.48
N ARG A 99 4.52 -12.59 -17.67
CA ARG A 99 5.06 -12.88 -16.35
C ARG A 99 3.98 -12.85 -15.28
N LEU A 100 3.22 -11.79 -15.13
CA LEU A 100 2.30 -11.63 -14.01
C LEU A 100 0.97 -12.37 -14.22
N ASN A 101 0.40 -12.36 -15.43
CA ASN A 101 -0.90 -12.98 -15.67
C ASN A 101 -0.78 -14.47 -15.97
N LYS A 102 -0.04 -14.83 -17.03
CA LYS A 102 0.10 -16.24 -17.44
C LYS A 102 0.81 -17.12 -16.41
N ARG A 103 1.65 -16.53 -15.56
CA ARG A 103 2.38 -17.24 -14.49
C ARG A 103 2.03 -16.72 -13.09
N SER A 104 0.79 -16.25 -12.92
CA SER A 104 0.29 -15.67 -11.67
C SER A 104 0.53 -16.56 -10.45
N MET A 105 0.42 -17.89 -10.55
CA MET A 105 0.69 -18.80 -9.43
C MET A 105 2.13 -18.73 -8.90
N ILE A 106 3.08 -18.27 -9.71
CA ILE A 106 4.50 -18.15 -9.36
C ILE A 106 4.81 -16.75 -8.80
N TYR A 107 4.22 -15.70 -9.37
CA TYR A 107 4.59 -14.31 -9.09
C TYR A 107 3.56 -13.51 -8.26
N SER A 108 2.43 -14.11 -7.87
CA SER A 108 1.38 -13.40 -7.11
C SER A 108 1.63 -13.29 -5.61
N ASP A 109 2.71 -13.88 -5.10
CA ASP A 109 3.04 -13.76 -3.67
C ASP A 109 3.38 -12.30 -3.28
N ARG A 110 3.31 -11.99 -1.99
CA ARG A 110 3.65 -10.67 -1.45
C ARG A 110 4.94 -10.77 -0.65
N PRO A 111 5.92 -9.87 -0.86
CA PRO A 111 7.10 -9.84 -0.02
C PRO A 111 6.70 -9.49 1.41
N ARG A 112 7.55 -9.86 2.38
CA ARG A 112 7.37 -9.48 3.77
C ARG A 112 7.51 -7.96 3.91
N MET A 113 6.39 -7.28 4.12
CA MET A 113 6.34 -5.84 4.38
C MET A 113 6.33 -5.60 5.89
N VAL A 114 7.51 -5.51 6.52
CA VAL A 114 7.64 -5.34 7.98
C VAL A 114 6.93 -4.07 8.43
N MET A 115 7.07 -2.98 7.67
CA MET A 115 6.40 -1.72 7.98
C MET A 115 4.88 -1.90 8.01
N LEU A 116 4.28 -2.41 6.92
CA LEU A 116 2.82 -2.46 6.79
C LEU A 116 2.18 -3.61 7.58
N ASN A 117 2.76 -4.80 7.55
CA ASN A 117 2.16 -5.98 8.17
C ASN A 117 2.48 -6.09 9.67
N GLU A 118 3.69 -5.73 10.11
CA GLU A 118 4.11 -5.90 11.52
C GLU A 118 3.98 -4.59 12.32
N LEU A 119 4.52 -3.48 11.83
CA LEU A 119 4.52 -2.21 12.56
C LEU A 119 3.19 -1.45 12.44
N VAL A 120 2.54 -1.46 11.28
CA VAL A 120 1.20 -0.88 11.12
C VAL A 120 0.13 -1.87 11.54
N GLY A 121 0.34 -3.17 11.35
CA GLY A 121 -0.67 -4.20 11.66
C GLY A 121 -1.73 -4.37 10.56
N ALA A 122 -1.45 -3.91 9.34
CA ALA A 122 -2.36 -4.02 8.19
C ALA A 122 -2.33 -5.40 7.49
N GLY A 123 -1.77 -6.43 8.12
CA GLY A 123 -1.65 -7.79 7.55
C GLY A 123 -2.98 -8.53 7.34
N TRP A 124 -4.08 -7.98 7.84
CA TRP A 124 -5.45 -8.43 7.55
C TRP A 124 -5.92 -7.98 6.15
N ASN A 125 -5.21 -7.04 5.52
CA ASN A 125 -5.51 -6.58 4.17
C ASN A 125 -5.05 -7.63 3.13
N LEU A 126 -5.98 -8.15 2.34
CA LEU A 126 -5.76 -9.17 1.31
C LEU A 126 -4.72 -8.74 0.26
N GLY A 127 -4.62 -7.44 -0.01
CA GLY A 127 -3.63 -6.89 -0.94
C GLY A 127 -2.17 -6.94 -0.42
N LEU A 128 -1.99 -7.06 0.90
CA LEU A 128 -0.70 -7.09 1.60
C LEU A 128 -0.36 -8.48 2.16
N MET A 129 -1.33 -9.40 2.12
CA MET A 129 -1.21 -10.74 2.68
C MET A 129 -0.33 -11.62 1.78
N PRO A 130 0.67 -12.31 2.35
CA PRO A 130 1.42 -13.35 1.63
C PRO A 130 0.50 -14.46 1.14
N TYR A 131 0.84 -15.05 0.01
CA TYR A 131 0.12 -16.20 -0.52
C TYR A 131 0.29 -17.40 0.42
N GLY A 132 -0.82 -18.08 0.70
CA GLY A 132 -0.86 -19.20 1.64
C GLY A 132 -2.30 -19.60 1.95
N GLU A 133 -2.48 -20.51 2.90
CA GLU A 133 -3.82 -21.00 3.26
C GLU A 133 -4.74 -19.87 3.76
N ARG A 134 -4.22 -18.95 4.57
CA ARG A 134 -4.99 -17.77 5.02
C ARG A 134 -5.48 -16.93 3.84
N PHE A 135 -4.62 -16.64 2.86
CA PHE A 135 -4.99 -15.89 1.66
C PHE A 135 -6.09 -16.62 0.86
N LYS A 136 -5.96 -17.93 0.68
CA LYS A 136 -6.96 -18.75 -0.05
C LYS A 136 -8.32 -18.71 0.65
N VAL A 137 -8.35 -18.84 1.98
CA VAL A 137 -9.57 -18.75 2.79
C VAL A 137 -10.19 -17.36 2.65
N PHE A 138 -9.41 -16.30 2.88
CA PHE A 138 -9.89 -14.93 2.74
C PHE A 138 -10.45 -14.65 1.35
N ARG A 139 -9.73 -15.04 0.28
CA ARG A 139 -10.17 -14.84 -1.11
C ARG A 139 -11.47 -15.61 -1.41
N ARG A 140 -11.60 -16.83 -0.92
CA ARG A 140 -12.81 -17.65 -1.08
C ARG A 140 -14.00 -16.98 -0.38
N LEU A 141 -13.83 -16.52 0.85
CA LEU A 141 -14.87 -15.84 1.61
C LEU A 141 -15.24 -14.49 0.96
N PHE A 142 -14.27 -13.69 0.55
CA PHE A 142 -14.51 -12.43 -0.15
C PHE A 142 -15.34 -12.63 -1.43
N THR A 143 -14.95 -13.60 -2.26
CA THR A 143 -15.64 -13.92 -3.53
C THR A 143 -17.04 -14.49 -3.29
N LYS A 144 -17.23 -15.30 -2.23
CA LYS A 144 -18.53 -15.88 -1.88
C LYS A 144 -19.54 -14.80 -1.43
N HIS A 145 -19.08 -13.81 -0.69
CA HIS A 145 -19.99 -12.85 -0.04
C HIS A 145 -20.24 -11.61 -0.88
N ILE A 146 -19.29 -11.18 -1.71
CA ILE A 146 -19.49 -10.03 -2.61
C ILE A 146 -20.20 -10.51 -3.86
N ASP A 147 -21.50 -10.24 -3.88
CA ASP A 147 -22.40 -10.60 -4.97
C ASP A 147 -22.90 -9.34 -5.68
N VAL A 148 -22.65 -9.23 -6.99
CA VAL A 148 -22.99 -8.05 -7.80
C VAL A 148 -24.49 -7.76 -7.80
N PRO A 149 -25.38 -8.73 -8.05
CA PRO A 149 -26.82 -8.62 -7.83
C PRO A 149 -27.20 -8.01 -6.47
N TYR A 150 -26.53 -8.41 -5.39
CA TYR A 150 -26.83 -7.92 -4.04
C TYR A 150 -26.53 -6.43 -3.86
N CYS A 151 -25.48 -5.93 -4.50
CA CYS A 151 -25.02 -4.53 -4.44
C CYS A 151 -25.75 -3.58 -5.40
N ARG A 152 -26.44 -4.13 -6.41
CA ARG A 152 -27.01 -3.34 -7.51
C ARG A 152 -27.97 -2.23 -7.05
N PRO A 153 -28.88 -2.45 -6.07
CA PRO A 153 -29.75 -1.38 -5.59
C PRO A 153 -28.98 -0.18 -5.01
N GLN A 154 -27.98 -0.44 -4.16
CA GLN A 154 -27.13 0.58 -3.56
C GLN A 154 -26.30 1.31 -4.62
N ALA A 155 -25.77 0.59 -5.62
CA ALA A 155 -25.05 1.20 -6.74
C ALA A 155 -25.92 2.18 -7.52
N VAL A 156 -27.16 1.79 -7.84
CA VAL A 156 -28.11 2.65 -8.56
C VAL A 156 -28.43 3.91 -7.76
N VAL A 157 -28.63 3.80 -6.44
CA VAL A 157 -28.87 4.96 -5.57
C VAL A 157 -27.65 5.89 -5.54
N ALA A 158 -26.44 5.34 -5.36
CA ALA A 158 -25.20 6.12 -5.33
C ALA A 158 -24.97 6.87 -6.65
N VAL A 159 -25.17 6.20 -7.79
CA VAL A 159 -25.06 6.80 -9.13
C VAL A 159 -26.11 7.87 -9.35
N ARG A 160 -27.38 7.63 -9.00
CA ARG A 160 -28.44 8.65 -9.13
C ARG A 160 -28.15 9.90 -8.33
N LYS A 161 -27.66 9.76 -7.09
CA LYS A 161 -27.25 10.92 -6.27
C LYS A 161 -26.04 11.62 -6.89
N CYS A 162 -25.04 10.88 -7.37
CA CYS A 162 -23.88 11.43 -8.07
C CYS A 162 -24.30 12.26 -9.30
N LEU A 163 -25.21 11.76 -10.13
CA LEU A 163 -25.70 12.50 -11.30
C LEU A 163 -26.40 13.81 -10.91
N LYS A 164 -27.17 13.83 -9.82
CA LYS A 164 -27.78 15.05 -9.29
C LYS A 164 -26.72 16.05 -8.81
N ASP A 165 -25.72 15.57 -8.07
CA ASP A 165 -24.62 16.40 -7.58
C ASP A 165 -23.79 16.97 -8.75
N LEU A 166 -23.56 16.18 -9.80
CA LEU A 166 -22.87 16.62 -11.03
C LEU A 166 -23.66 17.68 -11.80
N LEU A 167 -25.00 17.56 -11.86
CA LEU A 167 -25.86 18.56 -12.51
C LEU A 167 -25.88 19.90 -11.77
N ALA A 168 -25.67 19.87 -10.45
CA ALA A 168 -25.67 21.06 -9.61
C ALA A 168 -24.29 21.75 -9.52
N ALA A 169 -23.21 21.07 -9.89
CA ALA A 169 -21.85 21.56 -9.75
C ALA A 169 -21.38 22.30 -11.02
N ASP A 170 -20.67 23.42 -10.84
CA ASP A 170 -20.14 24.25 -11.92
C ASP A 170 -18.76 23.75 -12.41
N MET A 171 -17.83 23.46 -11.51
CA MET A 171 -16.57 22.74 -11.71
C MET A 171 -16.15 22.08 -10.38
N HIS A 172 -15.20 21.12 -10.39
CA HIS A 172 -14.77 20.26 -9.25
C HIS A 172 -15.57 18.97 -9.01
N HIS A 173 -15.44 18.01 -9.94
CA HIS A 173 -16.11 16.70 -9.83
C HIS A 173 -15.42 15.69 -8.90
N ASP A 174 -14.19 15.93 -8.46
CA ASP A 174 -13.41 14.95 -7.70
C ASP A 174 -14.06 14.59 -6.34
N PRO A 175 -14.55 15.56 -5.53
CA PRO A 175 -15.30 15.24 -4.31
C PRO A 175 -16.61 14.50 -4.58
N ILE A 176 -17.25 14.76 -5.72
CA ILE A 176 -18.51 14.12 -6.12
C ILE A 176 -18.26 12.63 -6.44
N VAL A 177 -17.19 12.33 -7.17
CA VAL A 177 -16.77 10.95 -7.45
C VAL A 177 -16.38 10.22 -6.16
N ARG A 178 -15.61 10.87 -5.28
CA ARG A 178 -15.26 10.33 -3.94
C ARG A 178 -16.51 10.00 -3.13
N LEU A 179 -17.46 10.92 -3.07
CA LEU A 179 -18.72 10.75 -2.34
C LEU A 179 -19.60 9.66 -2.96
N MET A 180 -19.65 9.54 -4.29
CA MET A 180 -20.37 8.45 -4.96
C MET A 180 -19.81 7.09 -4.54
N THR A 181 -18.49 6.93 -4.56
CA THR A 181 -17.84 5.69 -4.16
C THR A 181 -18.02 5.40 -2.68
N GLY A 182 -17.88 6.41 -1.82
CA GLY A 182 -18.18 6.31 -0.39
C GLY A 182 -19.63 5.86 -0.13
N ARG A 183 -20.61 6.52 -0.75
CA ARG A 183 -22.04 6.15 -0.66
C ARG A 183 -22.28 4.70 -1.05
N PHE A 184 -21.72 4.25 -2.18
CA PHE A 184 -21.90 2.89 -2.64
C PHE A 184 -21.31 1.85 -1.68
N ILE A 185 -20.05 2.03 -1.30
CA ILE A 185 -19.31 1.06 -0.48
C ILE A 185 -19.86 1.02 0.94
N LEU A 186 -20.08 2.18 1.57
CA LEU A 186 -20.55 2.25 2.95
C LEU A 186 -21.98 1.73 3.08
N SER A 187 -22.87 2.01 2.12
CA SER A 187 -24.24 1.50 2.15
C SER A 187 -24.30 -0.01 1.87
N SER A 188 -23.55 -0.51 0.89
CA SER A 188 -23.53 -1.96 0.57
C SER A 188 -22.76 -2.79 1.60
N GLY A 189 -21.63 -2.29 2.10
CA GLY A 189 -20.77 -2.96 3.06
C GLY A 189 -21.32 -2.95 4.47
N TYR A 190 -21.77 -1.78 4.95
CA TYR A 190 -22.09 -1.54 6.37
C TYR A 190 -23.48 -0.93 6.61
N GLY A 191 -24.24 -0.62 5.57
CA GLY A 191 -25.55 0.03 5.72
C GLY A 191 -25.43 1.48 6.21
N ILE A 192 -24.27 2.11 6.00
CA ILE A 192 -24.00 3.49 6.36
C ILE A 192 -24.33 4.38 5.16
N ASP A 193 -25.13 5.43 5.39
CA ASP A 193 -25.39 6.47 4.40
C ASP A 193 -24.53 7.70 4.70
N VAL A 194 -23.69 8.10 3.74
CA VAL A 194 -22.87 9.31 3.82
C VAL A 194 -23.36 10.39 2.85
N ASN A 195 -23.28 11.64 3.28
CA ASN A 195 -23.75 12.79 2.51
C ASN A 195 -22.66 13.80 2.16
N SER A 196 -21.46 13.66 2.73
CA SER A 196 -20.30 14.53 2.46
C SER A 196 -19.08 13.70 2.09
N ALA A 197 -18.23 14.23 1.19
CA ALA A 197 -16.94 13.63 0.86
C ALA A 197 -15.92 13.73 2.02
N ASP A 198 -16.21 14.59 3.00
CA ASP A 198 -15.39 14.82 4.20
C ASP A 198 -15.91 14.03 5.41
N ASP A 199 -16.82 13.09 5.18
CA ASP A 199 -17.24 12.16 6.23
C ASP A 199 -16.03 11.34 6.72
N SER A 200 -15.94 11.12 8.03
CA SER A 200 -14.82 10.37 8.63
C SER A 200 -14.71 8.94 8.08
N TYR A 201 -15.83 8.34 7.67
CA TYR A 201 -15.87 7.06 6.97
C TYR A 201 -15.34 7.13 5.53
N ILE A 202 -14.95 8.28 5.00
CA ILE A 202 -14.24 8.41 3.72
C ILE A 202 -12.80 8.87 3.98
N GLU A 203 -12.63 9.84 4.87
CA GLU A 203 -11.33 10.47 5.11
C GLU A 203 -10.30 9.51 5.74
N ILE A 204 -10.72 8.67 6.70
CA ILE A 204 -9.82 7.75 7.42
C ILE A 204 -9.10 6.79 6.46
N PRO A 205 -9.79 5.98 5.63
CA PRO A 205 -9.14 5.07 4.69
C PRO A 205 -8.35 5.81 3.62
N GLU A 206 -8.81 6.97 3.13
CA GLU A 206 -8.04 7.77 2.18
C GLU A 206 -6.72 8.28 2.78
N THR A 207 -6.76 8.74 4.03
CA THR A 207 -5.57 9.18 4.75
C THR A 207 -4.62 8.02 5.00
N PHE A 208 -5.14 6.83 5.31
CA PHE A 208 -4.35 5.60 5.39
C PHE A 208 -3.66 5.29 4.05
N ILE A 209 -4.41 5.30 2.94
CA ILE A 209 -3.91 5.02 1.59
C ILE A 209 -2.83 6.04 1.17
N LYS A 210 -3.10 7.34 1.39
CA LYS A 210 -2.12 8.41 1.15
C LYS A 210 -0.88 8.24 2.02
N GLY A 211 -1.04 7.74 3.24
CA GLY A 211 0.05 7.46 4.15
C GLY A 211 0.96 6.33 3.71
N ILE A 212 0.44 5.30 3.03
CA ILE A 212 1.22 4.15 2.54
C ILE A 212 1.77 4.33 1.11
N SER A 213 1.18 5.22 0.30
CA SER A 213 1.52 5.38 -1.13
C SER A 213 2.95 5.89 -1.42
N PRO A 214 3.54 6.83 -0.66
CA PRO A 214 4.89 7.32 -0.92
C PRO A 214 6.00 6.34 -0.53
N GLN A 215 5.66 5.18 0.04
CA GLN A 215 6.57 4.40 0.88
C GLN A 215 6.71 2.93 0.47
N ARG A 216 6.15 2.53 -0.67
CA ARG A 216 6.32 1.16 -1.19
C ARG A 216 7.80 0.92 -1.56
N GLY A 217 8.59 0.49 -0.58
CA GLY A 217 10.03 0.23 -0.68
C GLY A 217 10.96 1.27 -0.04
N ALA A 218 10.43 2.35 0.55
CA ALA A 218 11.26 3.45 1.06
C ALA A 218 11.70 3.29 2.53
N PHE A 219 11.07 2.41 3.30
CA PHE A 219 11.48 2.20 4.68
C PHE A 219 12.59 1.18 4.79
N LEU A 220 13.70 1.61 5.38
CA LEU A 220 14.83 0.73 5.69
C LEU A 220 14.41 -0.49 6.53
N VAL A 221 13.31 -0.41 7.29
CA VAL A 221 12.81 -1.55 8.08
C VAL A 221 12.32 -2.72 7.22
N ASP A 222 11.91 -2.48 5.98
CA ASP A 222 11.53 -3.55 5.05
C ASP A 222 12.77 -4.28 4.49
N SER A 223 13.89 -3.58 4.33
CA SER A 223 15.18 -4.16 3.95
C SER A 223 15.95 -4.75 5.14
N PHE A 224 15.82 -4.13 6.32
CA PHE A 224 16.50 -4.51 7.57
C PHE A 224 15.45 -4.71 8.68
N PRO A 225 14.82 -5.90 8.76
CA PRO A 225 13.75 -6.16 9.72
C PRO A 225 14.11 -5.94 11.18
N ILE A 226 15.41 -5.99 11.53
CA ILE A 226 15.89 -5.73 12.89
C ILE A 226 15.57 -4.31 13.36
N LEU A 227 15.41 -3.34 12.44
CA LEU A 227 15.04 -1.97 12.76
C LEU A 227 13.63 -1.86 13.39
N LYS A 228 12.79 -2.89 13.31
CA LYS A 228 11.47 -2.86 13.98
C LYS A 228 11.57 -2.77 15.51
N TYR A 229 12.71 -3.18 16.09
CA TYR A 229 12.98 -3.09 17.52
C TYR A 229 13.69 -1.79 17.93
N TRP A 230 13.99 -0.93 16.95
CA TRP A 230 14.69 0.33 17.17
C TRP A 230 13.83 1.29 17.99
N PRO A 231 14.27 1.80 19.17
CA PRO A 231 13.42 2.64 20.01
C PRO A 231 12.92 3.90 19.29
N SER A 232 11.65 4.27 19.49
CA SER A 232 11.02 5.44 18.87
C SER A 232 11.71 6.77 19.20
N THR A 233 12.41 6.82 20.33
CA THR A 233 13.16 8.00 20.81
C THR A 233 14.55 8.15 20.17
N PHE A 234 15.04 7.14 19.46
CA PHE A 234 16.38 7.17 18.86
C PHE A 234 16.39 7.98 17.55
N PRO A 235 17.47 8.72 17.23
CA PRO A 235 17.59 9.41 15.94
C PRO A 235 17.35 8.48 14.74
N GLY A 236 16.55 8.93 13.78
CA GLY A 236 16.18 8.10 12.61
C GLY A 236 14.99 7.17 12.82
N ALA A 237 14.40 7.10 14.02
CA ALA A 237 13.21 6.30 14.32
C ALA A 237 11.88 6.94 13.88
N GLY A 238 11.91 7.94 12.98
CA GLY A 238 10.72 8.66 12.51
C GLY A 238 9.65 7.73 11.91
N PHE A 239 10.07 6.61 11.30
CA PHE A 239 9.17 5.59 10.77
C PHE A 239 8.27 4.95 11.85
N GLN A 240 8.70 4.88 13.11
CA GLN A 240 7.86 4.35 14.18
C GLN A 240 6.66 5.24 14.48
N HIS A 241 6.83 6.56 14.43
CA HIS A 241 5.74 7.52 14.60
C HIS A 241 4.75 7.44 13.43
N VAL A 242 5.29 7.30 12.21
CA VAL A 242 4.46 7.05 11.02
C VAL A 242 3.69 5.75 11.16
N ALA A 243 4.34 4.66 11.58
CA ALA A 243 3.69 3.38 11.80
C ALA A 243 2.57 3.46 12.84
N ALA A 244 2.81 4.13 13.97
CA ALA A 244 1.81 4.32 15.01
C ALA A 244 0.59 5.12 14.52
N ARG A 245 0.81 6.17 13.72
CA ARG A 245 -0.28 6.94 13.08
C ARG A 245 -1.07 6.06 12.10
N LEU A 246 -0.38 5.34 11.23
CA LEU A 246 -1.00 4.48 10.22
C LEU A 246 -1.74 3.30 10.85
N ARG A 247 -1.23 2.74 11.95
CA ARG A 247 -1.90 1.69 12.72
C ARG A 247 -3.28 2.14 13.19
N LYS A 248 -3.37 3.32 13.81
CA LYS A 248 -4.65 3.90 14.24
C LYS A 248 -5.63 4.06 13.07
N LEU A 249 -5.15 4.53 11.91
CA LEU A 249 -5.99 4.68 10.72
C LEU A 249 -6.45 3.32 10.15
N ALA A 250 -5.56 2.33 10.09
CA ALA A 250 -5.88 0.97 9.64
C ALA A 250 -6.91 0.30 10.56
N ASP A 251 -6.70 0.39 11.88
CA ASP A 251 -7.62 -0.15 12.87
C ASP A 251 -8.97 0.54 12.81
N ASN A 252 -9.00 1.88 12.71
CA ASN A 252 -10.25 2.62 12.59
C ASN A 252 -11.00 2.31 11.29
N ALA A 253 -10.29 2.20 10.16
CA ALA A 253 -10.90 1.82 8.88
C ALA A 253 -11.52 0.42 8.93
N ARG A 254 -10.92 -0.51 9.68
CA ARG A 254 -11.44 -1.88 9.85
C ARG A 254 -12.63 -1.92 10.81
N THR A 255 -12.48 -1.26 11.97
CA THR A 255 -13.36 -1.46 13.13
C THR A 255 -14.58 -0.55 13.16
N LEU A 256 -14.44 0.74 12.82
CA LEU A 256 -15.52 1.72 13.04
C LEU A 256 -16.79 1.42 12.24
N PRO A 257 -16.73 1.12 10.92
CA PRO A 257 -17.94 0.85 10.14
C PRO A 257 -18.60 -0.48 10.55
N PHE A 258 -17.78 -1.47 10.92
CA PHE A 258 -18.27 -2.77 11.37
C PHE A 258 -18.97 -2.66 12.72
N LYS A 259 -18.37 -1.92 13.67
CA LYS A 259 -18.98 -1.62 14.97
C LYS A 259 -20.32 -0.91 14.81
N PHE A 260 -20.39 0.10 13.93
CA PHE A 260 -21.67 0.77 13.62
C PHE A 260 -22.74 -0.24 13.19
N THR A 261 -22.42 -1.15 12.27
CA THR A 261 -23.39 -2.14 11.80
C THR A 261 -23.84 -3.08 12.92
N LYS A 262 -22.91 -3.50 13.78
CA LYS A 262 -23.18 -4.36 14.93
C LYS A 262 -24.10 -3.66 15.95
N ASP A 263 -23.86 -2.38 16.22
CA ASP A 263 -24.66 -1.59 17.15
C ASP A 263 -26.09 -1.36 16.60
N GLU A 264 -26.25 -1.11 15.30
CA GLU A 264 -27.57 -0.98 14.66
C GLU A 264 -28.33 -2.32 14.60
N LEU A 265 -27.63 -3.44 14.46
CA LEU A 265 -28.23 -4.77 14.53
C LEU A 265 -28.79 -5.02 15.93
N ALA A 266 -28.03 -4.68 16.98
CA ALA A 266 -28.46 -4.83 18.36
C ALA A 266 -29.72 -4.00 18.68
N LYS A 267 -29.92 -2.87 18.00
CA LYS A 267 -31.10 -2.02 18.12
C LYS A 267 -32.28 -2.46 17.23
N GLY A 268 -32.06 -3.40 16.31
CA GLY A 268 -33.05 -3.78 15.30
C GLY A 268 -33.27 -2.75 14.19
N THR A 269 -32.34 -1.80 14.02
CA THR A 269 -32.41 -0.69 13.04
C THR A 269 -31.42 -0.84 11.88
N ALA A 270 -30.65 -1.93 11.85
CA ALA A 270 -29.65 -2.17 10.81
C ALA A 270 -30.24 -2.16 9.40
N LYS A 271 -29.62 -1.37 8.53
CA LYS A 271 -29.92 -1.39 7.09
C LYS A 271 -29.29 -2.62 6.44
N ARG A 272 -29.94 -3.09 5.38
CA ARG A 272 -29.46 -4.17 4.53
C ARG A 272 -28.03 -3.87 4.03
N SER A 273 -27.10 -4.72 4.42
CA SER A 273 -25.68 -4.63 4.06
C SER A 273 -24.97 -5.98 4.20
N PHE A 274 -23.75 -6.08 3.66
CA PHE A 274 -22.95 -7.30 3.81
C PHE A 274 -22.62 -7.62 5.25
N ALA A 275 -22.21 -6.60 6.04
CA ALA A 275 -21.94 -6.79 7.46
C ALA A 275 -23.19 -7.23 8.22
N ALA A 276 -24.35 -6.62 7.95
CA ALA A 276 -25.60 -7.01 8.59
C ALA A 276 -25.99 -8.46 8.26
N ARG A 277 -26.04 -8.80 6.96
CA ARG A 277 -26.37 -10.15 6.49
C ARG A 277 -25.43 -11.20 7.09
N TYR A 278 -24.14 -10.90 7.12
CA TYR A 278 -23.15 -11.82 7.64
C TYR A 278 -23.32 -12.02 9.15
N LEU A 279 -23.41 -10.92 9.91
CA LEU A 279 -23.64 -10.98 11.35
C LEU A 279 -24.94 -11.73 11.69
N GLU A 280 -26.03 -11.51 10.96
CA GLU A 280 -27.29 -12.27 11.14
C GLU A 280 -27.15 -13.78 10.86
N THR A 281 -26.31 -14.15 9.89
CA THR A 281 -26.09 -15.55 9.50
C THR A 281 -25.12 -16.27 10.45
N VAL A 282 -24.16 -15.55 11.03
CA VAL A 282 -23.03 -16.10 11.79
C VAL A 282 -23.16 -15.95 13.31
N LEU A 283 -23.93 -14.97 13.80
CA LEU A 283 -24.18 -14.81 15.24
C LEU A 283 -24.96 -15.98 15.87
N LYS A 284 -25.44 -16.95 15.08
CA LYS A 284 -26.18 -18.09 15.61
C LYS A 284 -25.29 -19.24 16.13
N ASP A 285 -24.04 -19.42 15.67
CA ASP A 285 -23.27 -20.64 16.04
C ASP A 285 -21.72 -20.56 15.96
N THR A 286 -21.08 -19.37 16.00
CA THR A 286 -19.68 -19.27 15.53
C THR A 286 -18.65 -18.74 16.55
N PRO A 287 -17.42 -19.32 16.62
CA PRO A 287 -16.31 -18.82 17.43
C PRO A 287 -15.87 -17.39 17.09
N ARG A 288 -15.37 -16.66 18.10
CA ARG A 288 -14.92 -15.26 17.99
C ARG A 288 -13.85 -15.01 16.91
N SER A 289 -13.03 -16.00 16.59
CA SER A 289 -11.99 -15.92 15.54
C SER A 289 -12.55 -15.69 14.14
N GLU A 290 -13.76 -16.20 13.84
CA GLU A 290 -14.38 -15.99 12.53
C GLU A 290 -14.93 -14.57 12.39
N ILE A 291 -15.29 -13.90 13.50
CA ILE A 291 -15.77 -12.51 13.49
C ILE A 291 -14.65 -11.54 13.09
N ASP A 292 -13.43 -11.75 13.60
CA ASP A 292 -12.27 -10.91 13.26
C ASP A 292 -11.89 -11.04 11.77
N ASP A 293 -11.95 -12.26 11.23
CA ASP A 293 -11.71 -12.50 9.81
C ASP A 293 -12.77 -11.84 8.92
N VAL A 294 -14.01 -11.74 9.40
CA VAL A 294 -15.12 -11.12 8.66
C VAL A 294 -15.01 -9.62 8.66
N GLU A 295 -14.71 -9.04 9.81
CA GLU A 295 -14.42 -7.62 9.92
C GLU A 295 -13.29 -7.25 8.96
N ALA A 296 -12.24 -8.08 8.90
CA ALA A 296 -11.16 -7.93 7.94
C ALA A 296 -11.62 -8.09 6.48
N ILE A 297 -12.45 -9.08 6.15
CA ILE A 297 -12.95 -9.30 4.77
C ILE A 297 -13.78 -8.10 4.28
N ILE A 298 -14.70 -7.59 5.10
CA ILE A 298 -15.54 -6.45 4.72
C ILE A 298 -14.69 -5.16 4.71
N GLY A 299 -13.75 -5.02 5.65
CA GLY A 299 -12.76 -3.94 5.65
C GLY A 299 -11.90 -3.91 4.38
N ASN A 300 -11.62 -5.07 3.78
CA ASN A 300 -10.92 -5.17 2.50
C ASN A 300 -11.75 -4.62 1.34
N MET A 301 -13.06 -4.85 1.32
CA MET A 301 -13.95 -4.24 0.32
C MET A 301 -13.92 -2.71 0.44
N TYR A 302 -13.97 -2.24 1.69
CA TYR A 302 -13.98 -0.82 2.01
C TYR A 302 -12.70 -0.08 1.60
N ILE A 303 -11.54 -0.57 2.01
CA ILE A 303 -10.26 0.02 1.63
C ILE A 303 -9.98 -0.19 0.14
N GLY A 304 -10.18 -1.41 -0.39
CA GLY A 304 -9.82 -1.77 -1.76
C GLY A 304 -10.59 -1.00 -2.83
N MET A 305 -11.90 -0.79 -2.64
CA MET A 305 -12.71 -0.05 -3.61
C MET A 305 -12.49 1.48 -3.53
N LEU A 306 -12.19 2.02 -2.35
CA LEU A 306 -11.83 3.45 -2.20
C LEU A 306 -10.49 3.80 -2.86
N VAL A 307 -9.53 2.86 -2.85
CA VAL A 307 -8.29 2.97 -3.63
C VAL A 307 -8.60 3.13 -5.12
N HIS A 308 -9.57 2.38 -5.65
CA HIS A 308 -9.92 2.40 -7.08
C HIS A 308 -10.53 3.75 -7.52
N SER A 309 -11.37 4.38 -6.70
CA SER A 309 -11.83 5.75 -6.93
C SER A 309 -10.69 6.76 -6.94
N CYS A 310 -9.70 6.61 -6.06
CA CYS A 310 -8.49 7.45 -6.12
C CYS A 310 -7.73 7.23 -7.44
N PHE A 311 -7.62 6.00 -7.93
CA PHE A 311 -7.00 5.69 -9.23
C PHE A 311 -7.72 6.33 -10.42
N LEU A 312 -9.06 6.39 -10.40
CA LEU A 312 -9.83 7.09 -11.44
C LEU A 312 -9.52 8.59 -11.46
N LEU A 313 -9.29 9.20 -10.29
CA LEU A 313 -8.84 10.60 -10.20
C LEU A 313 -7.39 10.76 -10.70
N PHE A 314 -6.51 9.79 -10.40
CA PHE A 314 -5.16 9.76 -10.99
C PHE A 314 -5.19 9.63 -12.51
N LYS A 315 -6.13 8.87 -13.09
CA LYS A 315 -6.31 8.78 -14.55
C LYS A 315 -6.67 10.12 -15.18
N LYS A 316 -7.50 10.94 -14.52
CA LYS A 316 -7.83 12.28 -15.01
C LYS A 316 -6.60 13.21 -15.06
N LYS A 317 -5.71 13.09 -14.07
CA LYS A 317 -4.41 13.76 -14.07
C LYS A 317 -3.48 13.18 -15.15
N PHE A 318 -3.53 11.87 -15.38
CA PHE A 318 -2.81 11.17 -16.44
C PHE A 318 -3.20 11.65 -17.84
N ASP A 319 -4.50 11.81 -18.12
CA ASP A 319 -5.00 12.29 -19.41
C ASP A 319 -4.56 13.74 -19.66
N SER A 320 -4.65 14.63 -18.65
CA SER A 320 -4.14 16.02 -18.79
C SER A 320 -2.62 16.11 -19.05
N TYR A 321 -1.87 15.09 -18.64
CA TYR A 321 -0.42 15.01 -18.84
C TYR A 321 -0.02 14.37 -20.18
N LEU A 322 -0.82 13.47 -20.73
CA LEU A 322 -0.57 12.92 -22.07
C LEU A 322 -0.71 14.00 -23.15
N TYR A 323 -1.63 14.95 -22.99
CA TYR A 323 -1.79 16.08 -23.92
C TYR A 323 -0.71 17.17 -23.80
N THR A 324 0.17 17.12 -22.80
CA THR A 324 1.26 18.10 -22.63
C THR A 324 2.64 17.53 -22.96
N VAL A 325 2.77 16.22 -23.20
CA VAL A 325 4.08 15.56 -23.39
C VAL A 325 4.17 14.81 -24.74
N VAL A 326 3.14 14.89 -25.58
CA VAL A 326 3.23 14.47 -26.98
C VAL A 326 3.21 15.74 -27.84
N PRO A 327 4.36 16.17 -28.42
CA PRO A 327 4.35 17.21 -29.45
C PRO A 327 3.61 16.75 -30.71
#